data_AF-X6PFJ9-F1
#
_entry.id   AF-X6PFJ9-F1
#
_cell.length_a   1.000
_cell.length_b   1.000
_cell.length_c   1.000
_cell.angle_alpha   90.00
_cell.angle_beta   90.00
_cell.angle_gamma   90.00
#
_symmetry.space_group_name_H-M   'P 1'
#
loop_
_entity.id
_entity.type
_entity.pdbx_description
1 polymer ?
#
loop_
_entity_poly.entity_id
_entity_poly.type
_entity_poly.pdbx_seq_one_letter_code
_entity_poly.pdbx_strand_id
1 'polypeptide(L)'
;MGCINSTEEKASNEINSHYQAAARVDEEEKRLLLLGTGDGKSTIFKNLRKSKGEVIRDERTIEETANTVRSNLVHFMIKLLLKSQQLYDADHEANKGCKLPDDDPKIVDYTRMLLKHGIAYADDFLPPDADTEQLGEAIAYLWKIPAVQETFQKKGDFSFPDNLDFFYNKCKIVMGKGYAPEEEDIIKARVRTTGVYCFCSC
;
A
#
# COMPACT_ATOMS: atom_id res chain seq x y z
N MET A 1 34.39 -32.54 -43.79
CA MET A 1 33.70 -32.49 -42.49
C MET A 1 34.58 -31.72 -41.50
N GLY A 2 34.58 -30.37 -41.52
CA GLY A 2 35.51 -29.61 -40.66
C GLY A 2 35.14 -28.16 -40.39
N CYS A 3 33.90 -27.74 -40.66
CA CYS A 3 33.46 -26.35 -40.50
C CYS A 3 32.43 -26.15 -39.38
N ILE A 4 32.02 -27.21 -38.67
CA ILE A 4 31.00 -27.14 -37.60
C ILE A 4 31.67 -26.86 -36.24
N ASN A 5 32.84 -27.46 -35.98
CA ASN A 5 33.54 -27.28 -34.69
C ASN A 5 34.03 -25.84 -34.46
N SER A 6 34.44 -25.13 -35.53
CA SER A 6 34.97 -23.77 -35.40
C SER A 6 33.91 -22.72 -35.10
N THR A 7 32.63 -23.00 -35.41
CA THR A 7 31.50 -22.15 -35.03
C THR A 7 31.04 -22.43 -33.59
N GLU A 8 31.08 -23.69 -33.14
CA GLU A 8 30.76 -24.08 -31.76
C GLU A 8 31.81 -23.60 -30.76
N GLU A 9 33.10 -23.64 -31.13
CA GLU A 9 34.19 -23.12 -30.29
C GLU A 9 34.12 -21.60 -30.15
N LYS A 10 33.72 -20.86 -31.20
CA LYS A 10 33.51 -19.41 -31.13
C LYS A 10 32.35 -19.05 -30.23
N ALA A 11 31.21 -19.74 -30.37
CA ALA A 11 30.06 -19.56 -29.49
C ALA A 11 30.41 -19.91 -28.03
N SER A 12 31.17 -20.99 -27.80
CA SER A 12 31.62 -21.40 -26.45
C SER A 12 32.55 -20.39 -25.82
N ASN A 13 33.45 -19.77 -26.60
CA ASN A 13 34.35 -18.74 -26.13
C ASN A 13 33.63 -17.42 -25.82
N GLU A 14 32.65 -17.02 -26.64
CA GLU A 14 31.80 -15.86 -26.34
C GLU A 14 30.98 -16.08 -25.07
N ILE A 15 30.36 -17.25 -24.92
CA ILE A 15 29.62 -17.63 -23.72
C ILE A 15 30.54 -17.58 -22.49
N ASN A 16 31.74 -18.16 -22.55
CA ASN A 16 32.70 -18.11 -21.45
C ASN A 16 33.16 -16.69 -21.10
N SER A 17 33.34 -15.82 -22.10
CA SER A 17 33.65 -14.42 -21.88
C SER A 17 32.50 -13.70 -21.16
N HIS A 18 31.26 -13.95 -21.56
CA HIS A 18 30.07 -13.41 -20.89
C HIS A 18 29.93 -13.94 -19.46
N TYR A 19 30.21 -15.23 -19.21
CA TYR A 19 30.20 -15.81 -17.87
C TYR A 19 31.26 -15.18 -16.96
N GLN A 20 32.48 -14.97 -17.46
CA GLN A 20 33.54 -14.34 -16.66
C GLN A 20 33.25 -12.86 -16.38
N ALA A 21 32.68 -12.14 -17.34
CA ALA A 21 32.24 -10.76 -17.14
C ALA A 21 31.11 -10.70 -16.10
N ALA A 22 30.10 -11.57 -16.21
CA ALA A 22 29.01 -11.66 -15.24
C ALA A 22 29.50 -12.07 -13.84
N ALA A 23 30.44 -13.00 -13.74
CA ALA A 23 31.00 -13.45 -12.47
C ALA A 23 31.76 -12.33 -11.73
N ARG A 24 32.49 -11.48 -12.47
CA ARG A 24 33.18 -10.32 -11.88
C ARG A 24 32.19 -9.30 -11.32
N VAL A 25 31.13 -9.00 -12.06
CA VAL A 25 30.05 -8.12 -11.57
C VAL A 25 29.40 -8.72 -10.33
N ASP A 26 29.14 -10.04 -10.34
CA ASP A 26 28.54 -10.73 -9.19
C ASP A 26 29.43 -10.76 -7.94
N GLU A 27 30.75 -10.83 -8.12
CA GLU A 27 31.74 -10.73 -7.04
C GLU A 27 31.81 -9.32 -6.44
N GLU A 28 31.59 -8.29 -7.25
CA GLU A 28 31.53 -6.89 -6.82
C GLU A 28 30.17 -6.51 -6.21
N GLU A 29 29.10 -7.26 -6.52
CA GLU A 29 27.76 -7.02 -5.98
C GLU A 29 27.65 -7.36 -4.49
N LYS A 30 27.34 -6.35 -3.68
CA LYS A 30 27.00 -6.54 -2.26
C LYS A 30 25.53 -6.88 -2.10
N ARG A 31 25.23 -8.17 -1.88
CA ARG A 31 23.87 -8.67 -1.61
C ARG A 31 23.50 -8.45 -0.14
N LEU A 32 22.49 -7.64 0.12
CA LEU A 32 21.94 -7.38 1.45
C LEU A 32 20.58 -8.08 1.61
N LEU A 33 20.48 -9.02 2.54
CA LEU A 33 19.22 -9.65 2.92
C LEU A 33 18.68 -8.98 4.19
N LEU A 34 17.56 -8.27 4.07
CA LEU A 34 16.88 -7.66 5.20
C LEU A 34 15.81 -8.61 5.75
N LEU A 35 16.06 -9.22 6.91
CA LEU A 35 15.11 -10.07 7.63
C LEU A 35 14.53 -9.33 8.83
N GLY A 36 13.23 -9.44 9.04
CA GLY A 36 12.53 -8.79 10.16
C GLY A 36 11.04 -9.08 10.13
N THR A 37 10.40 -9.06 11.29
CA THR A 37 8.98 -9.41 11.46
C THR A 37 8.01 -8.23 11.34
N GLY A 38 8.49 -7.02 11.02
CA GLY A 38 7.68 -5.79 10.95
C GLY A 38 7.53 -5.16 9.56
N ASP A 39 6.64 -4.16 9.46
CA ASP A 39 6.31 -3.37 8.26
C ASP A 39 7.44 -2.40 7.81
N GLY A 40 8.49 -2.21 8.62
CA GLY A 40 9.55 -1.22 8.36
C GLY A 40 10.57 -1.60 7.27
N LYS A 41 10.61 -2.87 6.84
CA LYS A 41 11.59 -3.32 5.83
C LYS A 41 11.41 -2.61 4.50
N SER A 42 10.17 -2.54 4.01
CA SER A 42 9.84 -1.89 2.74
C SER A 42 10.15 -0.39 2.79
N THR A 43 9.97 0.25 3.94
CA THR A 43 10.33 1.65 4.16
C THR A 43 11.84 1.87 4.07
N ILE A 44 12.66 0.98 4.65
CA ILE A 44 14.12 1.02 4.54
C ILE A 44 14.55 0.88 3.07
N PHE A 45 13.96 -0.06 2.33
CA PHE A 45 14.24 -0.23 0.90
C PHE A 45 13.87 1.00 0.08
N LYS A 46 12.68 1.58 0.30
CA LYS A 46 12.24 2.81 -0.39
C LYS A 46 13.19 3.99 -0.09
N ASN A 47 13.65 4.13 1.16
CA ASN A 47 14.62 5.15 1.55
C ASN A 47 16.01 4.91 0.93
N LEU A 48 16.44 3.65 0.79
CA LEU A 48 17.71 3.30 0.15
C LEU A 48 17.70 3.66 -1.34
N ARG A 49 16.60 3.38 -2.05
CA ARG A 49 16.42 3.81 -3.46
C ARG A 49 16.55 5.33 -3.59
N LYS A 50 15.95 6.08 -2.66
CA LYS A 50 16.03 7.55 -2.63
C LYS A 50 17.48 8.02 -2.49
N SER A 51 18.25 7.39 -1.60
CA SER A 51 19.67 7.72 -1.42
C SER A 51 20.53 7.43 -2.66
N LYS A 52 20.12 6.49 -3.51
CA LYS A 52 20.83 6.15 -4.76
C LYS A 52 20.40 6.98 -5.98
N GLY A 53 19.42 7.87 -5.82
CA GLY A 53 18.92 8.70 -6.92
C GLY A 53 18.10 7.94 -7.97
N GLU A 54 17.64 6.72 -7.66
CA GLU A 54 16.72 5.99 -8.52
C GLU A 54 15.38 6.73 -8.61
N VAL A 55 14.77 6.73 -9.81
CA VAL A 55 13.47 7.37 -10.04
C VAL A 55 12.40 6.56 -9.31
N ILE A 56 12.00 7.03 -8.12
CA ILE A 56 10.89 6.46 -7.33
C ILE A 56 9.52 6.83 -7.93
N ARG A 57 9.50 7.71 -8.93
CA ARG A 57 8.32 8.32 -9.56
C ARG A 57 8.16 7.91 -11.02
N ASP A 58 8.21 6.62 -11.32
CA ASP A 58 7.72 6.15 -12.61
C ASP A 58 6.18 6.22 -12.64
N GLU A 59 5.60 6.51 -13.82
CA GLU A 59 4.14 6.68 -14.00
C GLU A 59 3.35 5.50 -13.45
N ARG A 60 3.88 4.29 -13.65
CA ARG A 60 3.27 3.05 -13.17
C ARG A 60 3.25 2.99 -11.64
N THR A 61 4.35 3.31 -10.96
CA THR A 61 4.40 3.38 -9.49
C THR A 61 3.45 4.45 -8.93
N ILE A 62 3.29 5.57 -9.63
CA ILE A 62 2.35 6.64 -9.25
C ILE A 62 0.91 6.11 -9.29
N GLU A 63 0.50 5.47 -10.39
CA GLU A 63 -0.84 4.88 -10.53
C GLU A 63 -1.10 3.74 -9.53
N GLU A 64 -0.16 2.80 -9.40
CA GLU A 64 -0.25 1.67 -8.46
C GLU A 64 -0.34 2.16 -7.01
N THR A 65 0.46 3.16 -6.64
CA THR A 65 0.41 3.77 -5.30
C THR A 65 -0.92 4.48 -5.08
N ALA A 66 -1.40 5.25 -6.06
CA ALA A 66 -2.68 5.96 -5.95
C ALA A 66 -3.83 4.98 -5.69
N ASN A 67 -3.90 3.90 -6.47
CA ASN A 67 -4.92 2.86 -6.32
C ASN A 67 -4.80 2.13 -4.98
N THR A 68 -3.58 1.78 -4.57
CA THR A 68 -3.32 1.14 -3.27
C THR A 68 -3.77 2.03 -2.10
N VAL A 69 -3.45 3.32 -2.14
CA VAL A 69 -3.85 4.26 -1.08
C VAL A 69 -5.38 4.40 -1.03
N ARG A 70 -6.04 4.57 -2.18
CA ARG A 70 -7.51 4.65 -2.23
C ARG A 70 -8.17 3.38 -1.70
N SER A 71 -7.63 2.22 -2.08
CA SER A 71 -8.08 0.91 -1.59
C SER A 71 -7.94 0.79 -0.07
N ASN A 72 -6.75 1.11 0.44
CA ASN A 72 -6.46 1.10 1.86
C ASN A 72 -7.44 2.00 2.64
N LEU A 73 -7.70 3.21 2.16
CA LEU A 73 -8.61 4.15 2.85
C LEU A 73 -10.00 3.56 3.08
N VAL A 74 -10.58 2.94 2.05
CA VAL A 74 -11.92 2.34 2.15
C VAL A 74 -11.89 1.06 3.00
N HIS A 75 -10.91 0.17 2.75
CA HIS A 75 -10.77 -1.08 3.49
C HIS A 75 -10.62 -0.84 5.01
N PHE A 76 -9.71 0.05 5.40
CA PHE A 76 -9.47 0.34 6.80
C PHE A 76 -10.62 1.14 7.43
N MET A 77 -11.36 1.95 6.66
CA MET A 77 -12.55 2.63 7.19
C MET A 77 -13.64 1.61 7.53
N ILE A 78 -13.94 0.67 6.64
CA ILE A 78 -14.90 -0.41 6.91
C ILE A 78 -14.47 -1.23 8.13
N LYS A 79 -13.18 -1.59 8.21
CA LYS A 79 -12.63 -2.33 9.34
C LYS A 79 -12.77 -1.55 10.65
N LEU A 80 -12.58 -0.24 10.62
CA LEU A 80 -12.72 0.64 11.78
C LEU A 80 -14.17 0.69 12.26
N LEU A 81 -15.13 0.86 11.34
CA LEU A 81 -16.56 0.84 11.66
C LEU A 81 -16.99 -0.50 12.27
N LEU A 82 -16.55 -1.62 11.68
CA LEU A 82 -16.82 -2.95 12.22
C LEU A 82 -16.22 -3.13 13.62
N LYS A 83 -15.00 -2.62 13.86
CA LYS A 83 -14.35 -2.67 15.18
C LYS A 83 -15.05 -1.78 16.21
N SER A 84 -15.55 -0.62 15.78
CA SER A 84 -16.38 0.27 16.60
C SER A 84 -17.57 -0.50 17.19
N GLN A 85 -18.29 -1.23 16.34
CA GLN A 85 -19.43 -2.05 16.75
C GLN A 85 -19.01 -3.23 17.65
N GLN A 86 -17.96 -3.97 17.29
CA GLN A 86 -17.47 -5.09 18.10
C GLN A 86 -17.02 -4.67 19.50
N LEU A 87 -16.35 -3.52 19.63
CA LEU A 87 -15.96 -2.97 20.93
C LEU A 87 -17.18 -2.57 21.75
N TYR A 88 -18.15 -1.93 21.12
CA TYR A 88 -19.39 -1.56 21.78
C TYR A 88 -20.14 -2.81 22.27
N ASP A 89 -20.27 -3.86 21.45
CA ASP A 89 -20.97 -5.10 21.80
C ASP A 89 -20.23 -5.91 22.89
N ALA A 90 -18.91 -5.78 22.98
CA ALA A 90 -18.11 -6.45 24.00
C ALA A 90 -18.28 -5.83 25.40
N ASP A 91 -18.33 -4.50 25.49
CA ASP A 91 -18.54 -3.77 26.74
C ASP A 91 -19.18 -2.41 26.47
N HIS A 92 -20.49 -2.32 26.69
CA HIS A 92 -21.29 -1.12 26.45
C HIS A 92 -20.89 0.07 27.36
N GLU A 93 -20.44 -0.20 28.58
CA GLU A 93 -20.12 0.86 29.56
C GLU A 93 -18.71 1.41 29.32
N ALA A 94 -17.73 0.52 29.10
CA ALA A 94 -16.35 0.94 28.85
C ALA A 94 -16.14 1.54 27.45
N ASN A 95 -16.96 1.15 26.45
CA ASN A 95 -16.83 1.59 25.05
C ASN A 95 -18.01 2.43 24.57
N LYS A 96 -18.74 3.10 25.48
CA LYS A 96 -19.88 3.96 25.14
C LYS A 96 -19.57 4.98 24.05
N GLY A 97 -18.37 5.56 24.08
CA GLY A 97 -17.97 6.55 23.08
C GLY A 97 -17.58 5.96 21.73
N CYS A 98 -17.36 4.64 21.61
CA CYS A 98 -17.21 3.94 20.31
C CYS A 98 -18.57 3.62 19.64
N LYS A 99 -19.70 4.03 20.23
CA LYS A 99 -21.02 3.83 19.63
C LYS A 99 -21.21 4.78 18.44
N LEU A 100 -21.39 4.21 17.25
CA LEU A 100 -21.75 5.01 16.08
C LEU A 100 -23.17 5.59 16.26
N PRO A 101 -23.39 6.86 15.90
CA PRO A 101 -24.73 7.42 15.91
C PRO A 101 -25.59 6.76 14.82
N ASP A 102 -26.53 5.91 15.24
CA ASP A 102 -27.47 5.25 14.32
C ASP A 102 -28.61 6.18 13.88
N ASP A 103 -28.76 7.33 14.54
CA ASP A 103 -29.85 8.28 14.33
C ASP A 103 -29.62 9.19 13.11
N ASP A 104 -28.38 9.32 12.63
CA ASP A 104 -28.06 10.15 11.46
C ASP A 104 -28.16 9.31 10.16
N PRO A 105 -29.17 9.57 9.31
CA PRO A 105 -29.34 8.83 8.05
C PRO A 105 -28.11 8.94 7.14
N LYS A 106 -27.32 10.01 7.23
CA LYS A 106 -26.09 10.17 6.43
C LYS A 106 -25.03 9.16 6.80
N ILE A 107 -24.88 8.82 8.08
CA ILE A 107 -23.89 7.83 8.53
C ILE A 107 -24.26 6.46 7.98
N VAL A 108 -25.54 6.10 8.03
CA VAL A 108 -26.05 4.84 7.50
C VAL A 108 -25.86 4.76 5.98
N ASP A 109 -26.18 5.82 5.25
CA ASP A 109 -26.03 5.86 3.80
C ASP A 109 -24.56 5.80 3.36
N TYR A 110 -23.67 6.54 4.01
CA TYR A 110 -22.23 6.48 3.74
C TYR A 110 -21.61 5.14 4.11
N THR A 111 -22.03 4.54 5.21
CA THR A 111 -21.58 3.20 5.61
C THR A 111 -22.04 2.15 4.60
N ARG A 112 -23.30 2.22 4.15
CA ARG A 112 -23.83 1.34 3.10
C ARG A 112 -23.09 1.50 1.79
N MET A 113 -22.77 2.73 1.40
CA MET A 113 -21.99 3.03 0.21
C MET A 113 -20.59 2.41 0.30
N LEU A 114 -19.88 2.62 1.41
CA LEU A 114 -18.57 2.02 1.63
C LEU A 114 -18.62 0.50 1.58
N LEU A 115 -19.62 -0.14 2.23
CA LEU A 115 -19.78 -1.60 2.21
C LEU A 115 -20.06 -2.14 0.80
N LYS A 116 -20.85 -1.43 -0.02
CA LYS A 116 -21.11 -1.80 -1.41
C LYS A 116 -19.82 -1.85 -2.24
N HIS A 117 -18.95 -0.85 -2.06
CA HIS A 117 -17.64 -0.82 -2.71
C HIS A 117 -16.61 -1.71 -1.99
N GLY A 118 -16.87 -2.04 -0.72
CA GLY A 118 -16.06 -2.83 0.21
C GLY A 118 -15.80 -4.28 -0.24
N ILE A 119 -16.74 -4.85 -0.98
CA ILE A 119 -16.70 -6.27 -1.40
C ILE A 119 -15.70 -6.47 -2.57
N ALA A 120 -15.30 -5.41 -3.26
CA ALA A 120 -14.33 -5.47 -4.37
C ALA A 120 -12.85 -5.48 -3.92
N TYR A 121 -12.54 -5.27 -2.63
CA TYR A 121 -11.15 -5.11 -2.13
C TYR A 121 -10.39 -6.41 -1.87
N ALA A 122 -10.89 -7.56 -2.33
CA ALA A 122 -10.11 -8.80 -2.27
C ALA A 122 -8.82 -8.72 -3.12
N ASP A 123 -8.81 -7.89 -4.17
CA ASP A 123 -7.71 -7.75 -5.14
C ASP A 123 -7.03 -6.38 -5.16
N ASP A 124 -7.13 -5.59 -4.08
CA ASP A 124 -6.49 -4.26 -3.97
C ASP A 124 -6.83 -3.27 -5.10
N PHE A 125 -7.94 -3.50 -5.83
CA PHE A 125 -8.35 -2.72 -6.99
C PHE A 125 -9.71 -2.05 -6.76
N LEU A 126 -9.73 -0.71 -6.86
CA LEU A 126 -10.95 0.07 -6.90
C LEU A 126 -11.49 0.08 -8.34
N PRO A 127 -12.78 -0.25 -8.58
CA PRO A 127 -13.33 -0.16 -9.93
C PRO A 127 -13.11 1.24 -10.51
N PRO A 128 -12.62 1.38 -11.75
CA PRO A 128 -12.31 2.68 -12.36
C PRO A 128 -13.55 3.57 -12.52
N ASP A 129 -14.73 2.97 -12.53
CA ASP A 129 -16.06 3.58 -12.61
C ASP A 129 -16.71 3.82 -11.24
N ALA A 130 -15.99 3.61 -10.13
CA ALA A 130 -16.46 4.02 -8.82
C ALA A 130 -16.43 5.55 -8.69
N ASP A 131 -17.51 6.13 -8.12
CA ASP A 131 -17.56 7.54 -7.72
C ASP A 131 -16.60 7.81 -6.55
N THR A 132 -15.31 7.87 -6.89
CA THR A 132 -14.20 8.10 -5.95
C THR A 132 -14.41 9.38 -5.15
N GLU A 133 -14.90 10.45 -5.79
CA GLU A 133 -15.19 11.72 -5.13
C GLU A 133 -16.25 11.56 -4.01
N GLN A 134 -17.36 10.86 -4.26
CA GLN A 134 -18.38 10.61 -3.24
C GLN A 134 -17.84 9.72 -2.10
N LEU A 135 -17.02 8.72 -2.43
CA LEU A 135 -16.32 7.90 -1.43
C LEU A 135 -15.40 8.74 -0.55
N GLY A 136 -14.67 9.69 -1.15
CA GLY A 136 -13.82 10.64 -0.43
C GLY A 136 -14.60 11.53 0.53
N GLU A 137 -15.78 12.01 0.12
CA GLU A 137 -16.67 12.79 0.98
C GLU A 137 -17.25 11.97 2.13
N ALA A 138 -17.70 10.75 1.86
CA ALA A 138 -18.20 9.83 2.86
C ALA A 138 -17.13 9.51 3.92
N ILE A 139 -15.92 9.17 3.49
CA ILE A 139 -14.80 8.89 4.40
C ILE A 139 -14.43 10.14 5.21
N ALA A 140 -14.41 11.32 4.58
CA ALA A 140 -14.13 12.58 5.27
C ALA A 140 -15.18 12.89 6.34
N TYR A 141 -16.45 12.55 6.09
CA TYR A 141 -17.54 12.73 7.05
C TYR A 141 -17.40 11.74 8.21
N LEU A 142 -17.24 10.46 7.90
CA LEU A 142 -17.13 9.39 8.89
C LEU A 142 -15.90 9.58 9.80
N TRP A 143 -14.78 10.03 9.23
CA TRP A 143 -13.57 10.33 10.00
C TRP A 143 -13.78 11.40 11.07
N LYS A 144 -14.68 12.37 10.85
CA LYS A 144 -14.95 13.44 11.83
C LYS A 144 -15.83 13.00 12.99
N ILE A 145 -16.42 11.80 12.93
CA ILE A 145 -17.31 11.30 13.98
C ILE A 145 -16.47 10.97 15.22
N PRO A 146 -16.85 11.46 16.42
CA PRO A 146 -16.12 11.19 17.66
C PRO A 146 -15.94 9.69 17.93
N ALA A 147 -16.97 8.88 17.67
CA ALA A 147 -16.91 7.43 17.87
C ALA A 147 -15.89 6.71 17.00
N VAL A 148 -15.69 7.19 15.77
CA VAL A 148 -14.68 6.67 14.86
C VAL A 148 -13.28 7.06 15.36
N GLN A 149 -13.12 8.29 15.86
CA GLN A 149 -11.87 8.76 16.46
C GLN A 149 -11.49 7.97 17.72
N GLU A 150 -12.44 7.71 18.62
CA GLU A 150 -12.20 6.92 19.82
C GLU A 150 -11.78 5.48 19.50
N THR A 151 -12.47 4.85 18.54
CA THR A 151 -12.09 3.52 18.04
C THR A 151 -10.68 3.54 17.44
N PHE A 152 -10.31 4.60 16.73
CA PHE A 152 -8.98 4.75 16.14
C PHE A 152 -7.89 4.96 17.20
N GLN A 153 -8.18 5.56 18.35
CA GLN A 153 -7.19 5.64 19.44
C GLN A 153 -6.82 4.26 19.98
N LYS A 154 -7.74 3.29 19.89
CA LYS A 154 -7.52 1.88 20.22
C LYS A 154 -6.93 1.08 19.06
N LYS A 155 -6.45 1.74 17.98
CA LYS A 155 -5.84 1.06 16.82
C LYS A 155 -4.64 0.19 17.19
N GLY A 156 -3.97 0.42 18.32
CA GLY A 156 -2.87 -0.44 18.78
C GLY A 156 -3.28 -1.90 19.00
N ASP A 157 -4.54 -2.13 19.35
CA ASP A 157 -5.09 -3.49 19.57
C ASP A 157 -5.48 -4.18 18.25
N PHE A 158 -5.49 -3.42 17.15
CA PHE A 158 -5.94 -3.88 15.85
C PHE A 158 -4.79 -3.78 14.85
N SER A 159 -4.58 -4.78 13.99
CA SER A 159 -3.56 -4.66 12.93
C SER A 159 -3.99 -3.61 11.89
N PHE A 160 -3.63 -2.34 12.14
CA PHE A 160 -3.87 -1.16 11.33
C PHE A 160 -2.52 -0.52 10.97
N PRO A 161 -2.36 0.02 9.75
CA PRO A 161 -1.19 0.81 9.41
C PRO A 161 -1.05 2.06 10.29
N ASP A 162 0.17 2.38 10.68
CA ASP A 162 0.46 3.50 11.57
C ASP A 162 0.07 4.85 10.95
N ASN A 163 0.34 5.02 9.66
CA ASN A 163 0.20 6.28 8.90
C ASN A 163 -1.23 6.54 8.36
N LEU A 164 -2.25 5.87 8.86
CA LEU A 164 -3.62 6.02 8.33
C LEU A 164 -4.21 7.41 8.56
N ASP A 165 -3.89 8.03 9.69
CA ASP A 165 -4.29 9.40 10.03
C ASP A 165 -3.83 10.40 8.97
N PHE A 166 -2.59 10.24 8.49
CA PHE A 166 -2.04 11.06 7.40
C PHE A 166 -2.91 10.99 6.14
N PHE A 167 -3.37 9.79 5.75
CA PHE A 167 -4.20 9.61 4.56
C PHE A 167 -5.66 10.05 4.78
N TYR A 168 -6.23 9.83 5.97
CA TYR A 168 -7.61 10.26 6.27
C TYR A 168 -7.74 11.78 6.27
N ASN A 169 -6.73 12.51 6.76
CA ASN A 169 -6.74 13.98 6.75
C ASN A 169 -6.72 14.58 5.33
N LYS A 170 -6.19 13.85 4.35
CA LYS A 170 -6.13 14.25 2.93
C LYS A 170 -7.04 13.40 2.02
N CYS A 171 -8.03 12.70 2.58
CA CYS A 171 -8.82 11.73 1.83
C CYS A 171 -9.54 12.35 0.61
N LYS A 172 -10.00 13.60 0.71
CA LYS A 172 -10.63 14.33 -0.40
C LYS A 172 -9.68 14.53 -1.59
N ILE A 173 -8.41 14.80 -1.30
CA ILE A 173 -7.38 14.99 -2.33
C ILE A 173 -7.07 13.64 -2.97
N VAL A 174 -6.82 12.62 -2.14
CA VAL A 174 -6.47 11.25 -2.58
C VAL A 174 -7.55 10.62 -3.46
N MET A 175 -8.82 10.86 -3.13
CA MET A 175 -9.96 10.36 -3.87
C MET A 175 -10.33 11.23 -5.08
N GLY A 176 -9.66 12.35 -5.29
CA GLY A 176 -9.84 13.17 -6.48
C GLY A 176 -9.29 12.50 -7.74
N LYS A 177 -9.89 12.80 -8.89
CA LYS A 177 -9.49 12.27 -10.21
C LYS A 177 -8.08 12.68 -10.63
N GLY A 178 -7.58 13.82 -10.13
CA GLY A 178 -6.24 14.34 -10.42
C GLY A 178 -5.19 14.03 -9.36
N TYR A 179 -5.45 13.08 -8.45
CA TYR A 179 -4.48 12.76 -7.40
C TYR A 179 -3.22 12.10 -7.98
N ALA A 180 -2.09 12.79 -7.82
CA ALA A 180 -0.76 12.27 -8.08
C ALA A 180 -0.01 12.14 -6.74
N PRO A 181 0.28 10.91 -6.27
CA PRO A 181 1.02 10.70 -5.02
C PRO A 181 2.35 11.46 -4.97
N GLU A 182 2.55 12.19 -3.88
CA GLU A 182 3.85 12.80 -3.59
C GLU A 182 4.87 11.75 -3.13
N GLU A 183 6.16 12.11 -3.07
CA GLU A 183 7.18 11.19 -2.55
C GLU A 183 6.85 10.68 -1.14
N GLU A 184 6.34 11.57 -0.29
CA GLU A 184 5.91 11.21 1.06
C GLU A 184 4.77 10.18 1.05
N ASP A 185 3.88 10.28 0.06
CA ASP A 185 2.75 9.38 -0.11
C ASP A 185 3.22 7.99 -0.53
N ILE A 186 4.18 7.93 -1.47
CA ILE A 186 4.78 6.68 -1.94
C ILE A 186 5.52 5.97 -0.80
N ILE A 187 6.23 6.72 0.06
CA ILE A 187 6.95 6.16 1.20
C ILE A 187 5.97 5.64 2.26
N LYS A 188 4.96 6.45 2.63
CA LYS A 188 3.99 6.12 3.68
C LYS A 188 2.92 5.12 3.25
N ALA A 189 2.67 4.98 1.95
CA ALA A 189 1.71 4.02 1.42
C ALA A 189 2.17 2.60 1.77
N ARG A 190 1.30 1.89 2.48
CA ARG A 190 1.48 0.47 2.77
C ARG A 190 1.15 -0.32 1.51
N VAL A 191 2.17 -0.54 0.69
CA VAL A 191 2.13 -1.52 -0.40
C VAL A 191 2.53 -2.86 0.20
N ARG A 192 1.61 -3.83 0.20
CA ARG A 192 1.96 -5.21 0.59
C ARG A 192 3.04 -5.69 -0.36
N THR A 193 4.19 -6.03 0.17
CA THR A 193 5.26 -6.67 -0.59
C THR A 193 4.88 -8.13 -0.85
N THR A 194 4.25 -8.40 -1.99
CA THR A 194 4.06 -9.76 -2.51
C THR A 194 5.31 -10.16 -3.30
N GLY A 195 6.26 -10.84 -2.64
CA GLY A 195 7.45 -11.42 -3.27
C GLY A 195 8.80 -10.95 -2.70
N VAL A 196 9.89 -11.43 -3.32
CA VAL A 196 11.28 -11.05 -3.00
C VAL A 196 11.67 -9.87 -3.87
N TYR A 197 12.10 -8.76 -3.25
CA TYR A 197 12.62 -7.61 -3.97
C TYR A 197 14.15 -7.75 -4.11
N CYS A 198 14.61 -8.17 -5.28
CA CYS A 198 16.04 -8.14 -5.62
C CYS A 198 16.41 -6.81 -6.26
N PHE A 199 17.48 -6.20 -5.77
CA PHE A 199 18.14 -5.04 -6.37
C PHE A 199 19.51 -5.48 -6.89
N CYS A 200 19.74 -5.25 -8.18
CA CYS A 200 21.03 -5.42 -8.82
C CYS A 200 21.56 -4.00 -9.09
N SER A 201 22.72 -3.65 -8.54
CA SER A 201 23.33 -2.34 -8.78
C SER A 201 24.27 -2.47 -9.97
N CYS A 202 23.86 -1.93 -11.13
CA CYS A 202 24.77 -1.69 -12.24
C CYS A 202 25.72 -0.53 -11.96
#